data_AF-A0A2E5FMC4-F1
#
_entry.id   AF-A0A2E5FMC4-F1
#
_cell.length_a   1.000
_cell.length_b   1.000
_cell.length_c   1.000
_cell.angle_alpha   90.00
_cell.angle_beta   90.00
_cell.angle_gamma   90.00
#
_symmetry.space_group_name_H-M   'P 1'
#
loop_
_entity.id
_entity.type
_entity.pdbx_description
1 polymer ?
#
loop_
_entity_poly.entity_id
_entity_poly.type
_entity_poly.pdbx_seq_one_letter_code
_entity_poly.pdbx_strand_id
1 'polypeptide(L)'
;DYIQLMTGRGRFENRTLELASISRSLKGLAKELNIPIVVLSQLSRAPEARSDRRPQLSDLRESGALEQDADVVALIFREDAYKKNLDKQDESSGIAELILAKQRNGPTGTVKLVFLDKQTRFANFAQGLEV
;
A
#
# COMPACT_ATOMS: atom_id res chain seq x y z
N ASP A 1 4.59 -6.79 -9.94
CA ASP A 1 5.72 -6.24 -9.18
C ASP A 1 5.55 -4.72 -9.03
N TYR A 2 6.47 -3.99 -8.39
CA TYR A 2 6.31 -2.57 -8.04
C TYR A 2 6.67 -1.57 -9.14
N ILE A 3 5.95 -0.44 -9.19
CA ILE A 3 6.00 0.54 -10.29
C ILE A 3 7.37 1.23 -10.41
N GLN A 4 8.11 1.34 -9.33
CA GLN A 4 9.45 1.91 -9.34
C GLN A 4 10.48 1.06 -10.11
N LEU A 5 10.13 -0.14 -10.58
CA LEU A 5 10.94 -0.90 -11.54
C LEU A 5 10.65 -0.55 -13.01
N MET A 6 9.54 0.13 -13.29
CA MET A 6 9.15 0.47 -14.66
C MET A 6 9.97 1.65 -15.18
N THR A 7 10.31 1.60 -16.46
CA THR A 7 10.99 2.69 -17.17
C THR A 7 9.99 3.37 -18.12
N GLY A 8 9.93 4.69 -18.06
CA GLY A 8 9.12 5.49 -18.96
C GLY A 8 9.76 5.59 -20.34
N ARG A 9 8.94 5.87 -21.35
CA ARG A 9 9.45 6.21 -22.68
C ARG A 9 9.83 7.69 -22.72
N GLY A 10 11.06 7.99 -23.12
CA GLY A 10 11.55 9.36 -23.28
C GLY A 10 12.70 9.71 -22.33
N ARG A 11 13.16 10.97 -22.41
CA ARG A 11 14.12 11.52 -21.45
C ARG A 11 13.36 12.24 -20.36
N PHE A 12 13.64 11.88 -19.11
CA PHE A 12 13.08 12.54 -17.92
C PHE A 12 14.21 13.21 -17.15
N GLU A 13 13.95 14.41 -16.65
CA GLU A 13 14.93 15.16 -15.85
C GLU A 13 15.13 14.54 -14.47
N ASN A 14 14.08 13.88 -13.94
CA ASN A 14 14.14 13.19 -12.66
C ASN A 14 13.14 12.03 -12.62
N ARG A 15 13.34 11.15 -11.64
CA ARG A 15 12.52 9.96 -11.44
C ARG A 15 11.06 10.26 -11.09
N THR A 16 10.80 11.37 -10.39
CA THR A 16 9.44 11.79 -10.01
C THR A 16 8.58 12.08 -11.24
N LEU A 17 9.13 12.79 -12.23
CA LEU A 17 8.45 13.10 -13.49
C LEU A 17 8.21 11.85 -14.33
N GLU A 18 9.17 10.94 -14.35
CA GLU A 18 9.04 9.65 -15.03
C GLU A 18 7.91 8.80 -14.41
N LEU A 19 7.89 8.66 -13.09
CA LEU A 19 6.84 7.96 -12.38
C LEU A 19 5.47 8.60 -12.59
N ALA A 20 5.39 9.94 -12.63
CA ALA A 20 4.16 10.65 -12.97
C ALA A 20 3.67 10.33 -14.40
N SER A 21 4.60 10.21 -15.36
CA SER A 21 4.27 9.83 -16.74
C SER A 21 3.75 8.39 -16.84
N ILE A 22 4.41 7.45 -16.15
CA ILE A 22 4.00 6.04 -16.09
C ILE A 22 2.61 5.93 -15.44
N SER A 23 2.40 6.59 -14.31
CA SER A 23 1.13 6.64 -13.57
C SER A 23 -0.03 7.09 -14.45
N ARG A 24 0.09 8.25 -15.12
CA ARG A 24 -0.92 8.76 -16.04
C ARG A 24 -1.19 7.81 -17.21
N SER A 25 -0.14 7.20 -17.76
CA SER A 25 -0.26 6.24 -18.86
C SER A 25 -1.05 4.99 -18.43
N LEU A 26 -0.77 4.46 -17.23
CA LEU A 26 -1.52 3.33 -16.67
C LEU A 26 -2.99 3.70 -16.41
N LYS A 27 -3.25 4.90 -15.87
CA LYS A 27 -4.62 5.39 -15.67
C LYS A 27 -5.39 5.56 -16.98
N GLY A 28 -4.72 6.05 -18.03
CA GLY A 28 -5.26 6.13 -19.38
C GLY A 28 -5.61 4.74 -19.92
N LEU A 29 -4.67 3.80 -19.84
CA LEU A 29 -4.85 2.42 -20.31
C LEU A 29 -6.00 1.71 -19.59
N ALA A 30 -6.11 1.85 -18.26
CA ALA A 30 -7.19 1.28 -17.47
C ALA A 30 -8.57 1.78 -17.94
N LYS A 31 -8.68 3.07 -18.27
CA LYS A 31 -9.91 3.67 -18.79
C LYS A 31 -10.22 3.23 -20.21
N GLU A 32 -9.20 3.18 -21.07
CA GLU A 32 -9.34 2.80 -22.48
C GLU A 32 -9.78 1.34 -22.63
N LEU A 33 -9.14 0.43 -21.90
CA LEU A 33 -9.44 -1.00 -21.94
C LEU A 33 -10.60 -1.39 -21.02
N ASN A 34 -11.09 -0.46 -20.18
CA ASN A 34 -12.11 -0.70 -19.17
C ASN A 34 -11.79 -1.88 -18.24
N ILE A 35 -10.55 -1.94 -17.75
CA ILE A 35 -10.08 -2.97 -16.82
C ILE A 35 -9.48 -2.35 -15.56
N PRO A 36 -9.62 -3.00 -14.39
CA PRO A 36 -8.91 -2.58 -13.20
C PRO A 36 -7.42 -2.91 -13.35
N ILE A 37 -6.55 -1.92 -13.08
CA ILE A 37 -5.10 -2.12 -13.00
C ILE A 37 -4.69 -1.97 -11.55
N VAL A 38 -4.07 -3.02 -11.01
CA VAL A 38 -3.49 -3.02 -9.67
C VAL A 38 -1.98 -2.91 -9.79
N VAL A 39 -1.41 -1.98 -9.03
CA VAL A 39 0.02 -1.68 -9.07
C VAL A 39 0.55 -1.68 -7.65
N LEU A 40 1.72 -2.27 -7.43
CA LEU A 40 2.44 -2.17 -6.17
C LEU A 40 3.32 -0.92 -6.19
N SER A 41 3.41 -0.21 -5.08
CA SER A 41 4.32 0.91 -4.91
C SER A 41 5.11 0.71 -3.63
N GLN A 42 6.43 0.85 -3.73
CA GLN A 42 7.26 0.93 -2.54
C GLN A 42 7.07 2.29 -1.86
N LEU A 43 7.00 2.31 -0.53
CA LEU A 43 6.97 3.54 0.25
C LEU A 43 8.39 4.04 0.52
N SER A 44 8.52 5.34 0.80
CA SER A 44 9.72 5.87 1.42
C SER A 44 9.95 5.27 2.80
N ARG A 45 11.16 5.43 3.36
CA ARG A 45 11.48 4.98 4.73
C ARG A 45 10.97 5.92 5.84
N ALA A 46 10.26 7.00 5.47
CA ALA A 46 9.74 7.98 6.41
C ALA A 46 8.88 7.40 7.55
N PRO A 47 8.05 6.35 7.34
CA PRO A 47 7.31 5.70 8.42
C PRO A 47 8.21 5.17 9.54
N GLU A 48 9.39 4.63 9.23
CA GLU A 48 10.26 3.99 10.22
C GLU A 48 10.76 4.96 11.30
N ALA A 49 10.86 6.25 10.96
CA ALA A 49 11.27 7.31 11.86
C ALA A 49 10.14 7.86 12.75
N ARG A 50 8.87 7.56 12.41
CA ARG A 50 7.72 8.00 13.21
C ARG A 50 7.48 7.06 14.39
N SER A 51 6.86 7.59 15.44
CA SER A 51 6.53 6.83 16.65
C SER A 51 5.49 5.74 16.38
N ASP A 52 4.49 6.03 15.55
CA ASP A 52 3.41 5.10 15.21
C ASP A 52 3.77 4.13 14.07
N ARG A 53 4.77 4.49 13.26
CA ARG A 53 5.25 3.75 12.06
C ARG A 53 4.18 3.42 11.02
N ARG A 54 2.98 3.97 11.17
CA ARG A 54 1.82 3.69 10.30
C ARG A 54 1.98 4.40 8.97
N PRO A 55 1.96 3.71 7.82
CA PRO A 55 2.08 4.36 6.53
C PRO A 55 0.90 5.29 6.25
N GLN A 56 1.17 6.40 5.58
CA GLN A 56 0.21 7.42 5.16
C GLN A 56 0.45 7.81 3.70
N LEU A 57 -0.50 8.52 3.08
CA LEU A 57 -0.40 8.92 1.66
C LEU A 57 0.87 9.72 1.36
N SER A 58 1.29 10.60 2.27
CA SER A 58 2.50 11.40 2.09
C SER A 58 3.79 10.57 2.04
N ASP A 59 3.78 9.30 2.45
CA ASP A 59 4.94 8.42 2.32
C ASP A 59 5.17 7.94 0.86
N LEU A 60 4.20 8.18 -0.02
CA LEU A 60 4.32 8.07 -1.48
C LEU A 60 5.07 9.28 -2.09
N ARG A 61 5.73 10.13 -1.29
CA ARG A 61 6.25 11.47 -1.66
C ARG A 61 7.02 11.56 -2.98
N GLU A 62 7.84 10.56 -3.31
CA GLU A 62 8.58 10.49 -4.59
C GLU A 62 7.65 10.22 -5.80
N SER A 63 6.36 10.14 -5.54
CA SER A 63 5.31 9.68 -6.44
C SER A 63 3.98 10.39 -6.13
N GLY A 64 4.01 11.70 -5.85
CA GLY A 64 2.78 12.47 -5.62
C GLY A 64 1.74 12.35 -6.75
N ALA A 65 2.21 12.06 -7.98
CA ALA A 65 1.33 11.72 -9.10
C ALA A 65 0.56 10.40 -8.92
N LEU A 66 1.15 9.38 -8.27
CA LEU A 66 0.45 8.12 -7.96
C LEU A 66 -0.72 8.38 -7.03
N GLU A 67 -0.53 9.21 -5.99
CA GLU A 67 -1.61 9.59 -5.10
C GLU A 67 -2.74 10.27 -5.89
N GLN A 68 -2.42 11.19 -6.80
CA GLN A 68 -3.43 11.93 -7.57
C GLN A 68 -4.18 11.03 -8.58
N ASP A 69 -3.46 10.24 -9.36
CA ASP A 69 -4.00 9.45 -10.47
C ASP A 69 -4.77 8.20 -10.02
N ALA A 70 -4.39 7.60 -8.88
CA ALA A 70 -5.03 6.39 -8.38
C ALA A 70 -6.47 6.66 -7.93
N ASP A 71 -7.39 5.76 -8.24
CA ASP A 71 -8.75 5.83 -7.67
C ASP A 71 -8.78 5.30 -6.23
N VAL A 72 -7.97 4.27 -5.94
CA VAL A 72 -7.86 3.62 -4.64
C VAL A 72 -6.40 3.51 -4.25
N VAL A 73 -6.09 3.85 -3.00
CA VAL A 73 -4.77 3.61 -2.40
C VAL A 73 -4.97 2.77 -1.15
N ALA A 74 -4.39 1.59 -1.14
CA ALA A 74 -4.38 0.68 -0.01
C ALA A 74 -2.94 0.53 0.52
N LEU A 75 -2.76 0.76 1.82
CA LEU A 75 -1.48 0.63 2.51
C LEU A 75 -1.55 -0.57 3.45
N ILE A 76 -0.48 -1.36 3.51
CA ILE A 76 -0.41 -2.54 4.38
C ILE A 76 0.46 -2.18 5.59
N PHE A 77 -0.07 -2.40 6.78
CA PHE A 77 0.68 -2.21 8.03
C PHE A 77 0.63 -3.49 8.87
N ARG A 78 1.78 -3.83 9.45
CA ARG A 78 1.96 -4.98 10.34
C ARG A 78 2.71 -4.49 11.56
N GLU A 79 1.99 -4.26 12.65
CA GLU A 79 2.60 -3.82 13.91
C GLU A 79 3.61 -4.84 14.43
N ASP A 80 3.33 -6.12 14.18
CA ASP A 80 4.17 -7.23 14.60
C ASP A 80 5.53 -7.30 13.92
N ALA A 81 5.64 -6.78 12.70
CA ALA A 81 6.92 -6.67 12.00
C ALA A 81 7.88 -5.66 12.65
N TYR A 82 7.36 -4.72 13.44
CA TYR A 82 8.16 -3.63 14.03
C TYR A 82 8.54 -3.87 15.50
N LYS A 83 7.84 -4.77 16.19
CA LYS A 83 8.10 -5.11 17.59
C LYS A 83 9.09 -6.29 17.66
N LYS A 84 10.31 -6.03 18.15
CA LYS A 84 11.39 -7.03 18.22
C LYS A 84 11.13 -8.19 19.19
N ASN A 85 10.25 -8.01 20.18
CA ASN A 85 9.95 -8.98 21.23
C ASN A 85 8.43 -9.08 21.45
N LEU A 86 7.69 -9.50 20.44
CA LEU A 86 6.28 -9.81 20.64
C LEU A 86 6.16 -11.15 21.35
N ASP A 87 5.59 -11.12 22.55
CA ASP A 87 4.99 -12.33 23.09
C ASP A 87 3.87 -12.78 22.14
N LYS A 88 3.80 -14.08 21.85
CA LYS A 88 2.74 -14.66 21.00
C LYS A 88 1.31 -14.43 21.53
N GLN A 89 1.20 -13.89 22.74
CA GLN A 89 -0.07 -13.52 23.40
C GLN A 89 -0.46 -12.05 23.18
N ASP A 90 0.40 -11.21 22.59
CA ASP A 90 0.03 -9.83 22.23
C ASP A 90 -1.02 -9.89 21.11
N GLU A 91 -2.12 -9.15 21.29
CA GLU A 91 -3.27 -9.09 20.37
C GLU A 91 -2.89 -8.63 18.95
N SER A 92 -1.74 -7.98 18.78
CA SER A 92 -1.21 -7.56 17.47
C SER A 92 -0.46 -8.66 16.72
N SER A 93 -0.17 -9.81 17.36
CA SER A 93 0.57 -10.91 16.75
C SER A 93 -0.19 -11.53 15.57
N GLY A 94 0.42 -11.52 14.39
CA GLY A 94 -0.22 -12.06 13.18
C GLY A 94 -1.40 -11.24 12.67
N ILE A 95 -1.61 -10.01 13.17
CA ILE A 95 -2.62 -9.09 12.64
C ILE A 95 -1.96 -8.13 11.65
N ALA A 96 -2.58 -8.01 10.48
CA ALA A 96 -2.24 -6.99 9.51
C ALA A 96 -3.43 -6.06 9.29
N GLU A 97 -3.13 -4.81 8.98
CA GLU A 97 -4.12 -3.81 8.63
C GLU A 97 -3.98 -3.44 7.16
N LEU A 98 -5.09 -3.53 6.42
CA LEU A 98 -5.22 -2.97 5.09
C LEU A 98 -5.93 -1.62 5.22
N ILE A 99 -5.15 -0.55 5.12
CA ILE A 99 -5.59 0.83 5.28
C ILE A 99 -5.98 1.38 3.92
N LEU A 100 -7.27 1.53 3.66
CA LEU A 100 -7.79 2.24 2.49
C LEU A 100 -7.61 3.74 2.71
N ALA A 101 -6.43 4.25 2.38
CA ALA A 101 -6.02 5.63 2.59
C ALA A 101 -6.66 6.60 1.57
N LYS A 102 -7.02 6.10 0.39
CA LYS A 102 -7.78 6.85 -0.62
C LYS A 102 -8.82 5.95 -1.27
N GLN A 103 -10.03 6.48 -1.45
CA GLN A 103 -11.08 5.88 -2.26
C GLN A 103 -11.86 7.01 -2.94
N ARG A 104 -11.76 7.13 -4.26
CA ARG A 104 -12.32 8.28 -5.00
C ARG A 104 -13.85 8.31 -4.95
N ASN A 105 -14.49 7.15 -4.92
CA ASN A 105 -15.95 7.02 -5.05
C ASN A 105 -16.57 6.27 -3.86
N GLY A 106 -16.04 6.44 -2.65
CA GLY A 106 -16.48 5.67 -1.50
C GLY A 106 -15.70 5.98 -0.22
N PRO A 107 -16.03 5.28 0.88
CA PRO A 107 -15.39 5.53 2.16
C PRO A 107 -13.94 5.01 2.19
N THR A 108 -13.12 5.70 2.98
CA THR A 108 -11.82 5.21 3.48
C THR A 108 -12.02 4.43 4.78
N GLY A 109 -11.00 3.71 5.22
CA GLY A 109 -11.06 2.96 6.48
C GLY A 109 -9.97 1.90 6.57
N THR A 110 -9.99 1.15 7.67
CA THR A 110 -9.01 0.09 7.92
C THR A 110 -9.72 -1.25 8.05
N VAL A 111 -9.23 -2.24 7.31
CA VAL A 111 -9.69 -3.62 7.38
C VAL A 111 -8.61 -4.45 8.07
N LYS A 112 -8.98 -5.21 9.11
CA LYS A 112 -8.07 -6.17 9.75
C LYS A 112 -8.01 -7.47 8.95
N LEU A 113 -6.82 -8.04 8.87
CA LEU A 113 -6.49 -9.30 8.21
C LEU A 113 -5.62 -10.14 9.16
N VAL A 114 -5.61 -11.46 8.95
CA VAL A 114 -4.66 -12.36 9.61
C VAL A 114 -3.49 -12.61 8.67
N PHE A 115 -2.26 -12.40 9.13
CA PHE A 115 -1.04 -12.73 8.40
C PHE A 115 -0.45 -14.06 8.92
N LEU A 116 -0.45 -15.07 8.05
CA LEU A 116 0.10 -16.39 8.30
C LEU A 116 1.57 -16.41 7.87
N ASP A 117 2.47 -16.06 8.80
CA ASP A 117 3.90 -15.83 8.54
C ASP A 117 4.60 -16.99 7.81
N LYS A 118 4.34 -18.23 8.26
CA LYS A 118 4.90 -19.45 7.65
C LYS A 118 4.54 -19.67 6.17
N GLN A 119 3.51 -18.97 5.69
CA GLN A 119 2.98 -19.12 4.33
C GLN A 119 3.00 -17.82 3.54
N THR A 120 3.51 -16.72 4.13
CA THR A 120 3.44 -15.36 3.57
C THR A 120 2.06 -14.99 3.02
N ARG A 121 0.99 -15.40 3.73
CA ARG A 121 -0.40 -15.31 3.26
C ARG A 121 -1.26 -14.44 4.17
N PHE A 122 -2.06 -13.58 3.57
CA PHE A 122 -3.15 -12.88 4.27
C PHE A 122 -4.44 -13.69 4.19
N ALA A 123 -5.15 -13.82 5.31
CA ALA A 123 -6.45 -14.47 5.43
C ALA A 123 -7.47 -13.49 6.00
N ASN A 124 -8.75 -13.75 5.73
CA ASN A 124 -9.85 -12.97 6.27
C ASN A 124 -9.83 -13.02 7.79
N PHE A 125 -9.96 -11.86 8.43
CA PHE A 125 -10.15 -11.78 9.86
C PHE A 125 -11.60 -12.16 10.18
N ALA A 126 -11.81 -13.37 10.71
CA ALA A 126 -13.12 -13.81 11.17
C ALA A 126 -13.39 -13.23 12.55
N GLN A 127 -14.16 -12.15 12.62
CA GLN A 127 -14.61 -11.57 13.88
C GLN A 127 -15.84 -12.36 14.35
N GLY A 128 -15.65 -13.41 15.16
CA GLY A 128 -16.79 -14.17 15.72
C GLY A 128 -16.60 -15.65 16.10
N LEU A 129 -15.39 -16.17 16.28
CA LEU A 129 -15.21 -17.46 16.96
C LEU A 129 -14.82 -17.20 18.42
N GLU A 130 -15.81 -17.20 19.30
CA GLU A 130 -15.57 -17.61 20.69
C GLU A 130 -15.04 -19.05 20.62
N VAL A 131 -13.86 -19.27 21.18
CA VAL A 131 -13.30 -20.61 21.40
C VAL A 131 -13.89 -21.16 22.69
#